data_AF-D3Z7U9-F1
#
_entry.id   AF-D3Z7U9-F1
#
_cell.length_a   1.000
_cell.length_b   1.000
_cell.length_c   1.000
_cell.angle_alpha   90.00
_cell.angle_beta   90.00
_cell.angle_gamma   90.00
#
_symmetry.space_group_name_H-M   'P 1'
#
loop_
_entity.id
_entity.type
_entity.pdbx_description
1 polymer ?
#
loop_
_entity_poly.entity_id
_entity_poly.type
_entity_poly.pdbx_seq_one_letter_code
_entity_poly.pdbx_strand_id
1 'polypeptide(L)'
;MCQAGEDYAGPARREPPPVPRPSREQKCVKCAEGLPVVVIRAGDAFCRVCFKAFYVHKFRAMLGKNRVIFPGEKVLLSWSGGPSSSSMVWQVLEVHLHHLLGGLSQDSAKR
;
A
#
# COMPACT_ATOMS: atom_id res chain seq x y z
N MET A 1 32.40 20.85 -17.32
CA MET A 1 32.34 21.40 -15.95
C MET A 1 30.90 21.80 -15.68
N CYS A 2 30.14 20.97 -14.98
CA CYS A 2 28.83 21.34 -14.43
C CYS A 2 29.02 21.28 -12.91
N GLN A 3 28.91 22.43 -12.25
CA GLN A 3 29.13 22.58 -10.82
C GLN A 3 28.05 21.79 -10.07
N ALA A 4 28.47 20.76 -9.33
CA ALA A 4 27.69 20.13 -8.30
C ALA A 4 27.99 20.87 -6.99
N GLY A 5 27.05 21.72 -6.58
CA GLY A 5 27.08 22.36 -5.29
C GLY A 5 25.64 22.66 -4.91
N GLU A 6 25.15 21.94 -3.90
CA GLU A 6 24.27 22.45 -2.83
C GLU A 6 23.73 21.25 -2.02
N ASP A 7 24.53 20.89 -1.02
CA ASP A 7 24.11 20.56 0.34
C ASP A 7 22.82 19.71 0.49
N TYR A 8 22.97 18.39 0.32
CA TYR A 8 22.03 17.43 0.89
C TYR A 8 22.24 17.34 2.41
N ALA A 9 21.84 18.38 3.13
CA ALA A 9 21.58 18.29 4.56
C ALA A 9 20.39 17.31 4.75
N GLY A 10 20.72 16.02 4.88
CA GLY A 10 19.73 14.99 5.13
C GLY A 10 18.93 15.32 6.39
N PRO A 11 17.59 15.22 6.38
CA PRO A 11 16.82 15.47 7.58
C PRO A 11 17.27 14.49 8.67
N ALA A 12 17.51 15.02 9.87
CA ALA A 12 17.80 14.24 11.07
C ALA A 12 16.84 13.04 11.16
N ARG A 13 17.38 11.85 11.43
CA ARG A 13 16.59 10.63 11.66
C ARG A 13 15.67 10.86 12.85
N ARG A 14 14.46 11.37 12.60
CA ARG A 14 13.39 11.37 13.58
C ARG A 14 13.06 9.90 13.83
N GLU A 15 13.19 9.49 15.08
CA GLU A 15 12.77 8.17 15.51
C GLU A 15 11.29 7.99 15.14
N PRO A 16 10.94 6.95 14.37
CA PRO A 16 9.56 6.75 13.98
C PRO A 16 8.69 6.64 15.24
N PRO A 17 7.51 7.30 15.27
CA PRO A 17 6.62 7.23 16.41
C PRO A 17 6.31 5.76 16.75
N PRO A 18 6.11 5.41 18.03
CA PRO A 18 5.82 4.06 18.44
C PRO A 18 4.61 3.54 17.67
N VAL A 19 4.81 2.47 16.91
CA VAL A 19 3.76 1.83 16.12
C VAL A 19 2.67 1.33 17.09
N PRO A 20 1.40 1.71 16.90
CA PRO A 20 0.30 1.20 17.72
C PRO A 20 0.29 -0.33 17.65
N ARG A 21 0.57 -0.99 18.77
CA ARG A 21 0.50 -2.45 18.86
C ARG A 21 -0.94 -2.81 19.21
N PRO A 22 -1.58 -3.72 18.45
CA PRO A 22 -2.91 -4.19 18.82
C PRO A 22 -2.87 -4.85 20.21
N SER A 23 -3.84 -4.54 21.07
CA SER A 23 -3.96 -5.24 22.35
C SER A 23 -4.32 -6.71 22.12
N ARG A 24 -3.90 -7.61 23.02
CA ARG A 24 -4.08 -9.07 22.87
C ARG A 24 -5.53 -9.53 22.73
N GLU A 25 -6.50 -8.67 23.04
CA GLU A 25 -7.95 -8.93 22.90
C GLU A 25 -8.57 -8.44 21.60
N GLN A 26 -7.87 -7.62 20.81
CA GLN A 26 -8.40 -7.14 19.53
C GLN A 26 -8.36 -8.27 18.49
N LYS A 27 -9.45 -8.43 17.74
CA LYS A 27 -9.54 -9.34 16.58
C LYS A 27 -9.58 -8.54 15.29
N CYS A 28 -9.25 -9.18 14.17
CA CYS A 28 -9.37 -8.53 12.87
C CYS A 28 -10.83 -8.08 12.61
N VAL A 29 -11.01 -6.81 12.26
CA VAL A 29 -12.34 -6.24 11.97
C VAL A 29 -13.03 -6.87 10.76
N LYS A 30 -12.27 -7.47 9.83
CA LYS A 30 -12.80 -8.03 8.58
C LYS A 30 -13.21 -9.50 8.70
N CYS A 31 -12.39 -10.33 9.33
CA CYS A 31 -12.68 -11.77 9.46
C CYS A 31 -13.08 -12.21 10.86
N ALA A 32 -13.04 -11.32 11.86
CA ALA A 32 -13.36 -11.60 13.28
C ALA A 32 -12.57 -12.73 13.95
N GLU A 33 -11.66 -13.42 13.26
CA GLU A 33 -10.87 -14.54 13.77
C GLU A 33 -9.37 -14.22 13.80
N GLY A 34 -8.86 -13.62 12.73
CA GLY A 34 -7.44 -13.43 12.54
C GLY A 34 -6.82 -12.47 13.56
N LEU A 35 -5.63 -12.82 14.04
CA LEU A 35 -4.83 -11.97 14.92
C LEU A 35 -4.46 -10.66 14.18
N PRO A 36 -4.83 -9.48 14.72
CA PRO A 36 -4.47 -8.23 14.11
C PRO A 36 -2.97 -7.96 14.23
N VAL A 37 -2.39 -7.46 13.14
CA VAL A 37 -0.96 -7.12 13.04
C VAL A 37 -0.74 -5.65 12.70
N VAL A 38 -1.79 -4.95 12.28
CA VAL A 38 -1.74 -3.54 11.88
C VAL A 38 -3.04 -2.86 12.25
N VAL A 39 -2.93 -1.62 12.73
CA VAL A 39 -4.04 -0.73 13.04
C VAL A 39 -3.91 0.49 12.13
N ILE A 40 -4.86 0.70 11.22
CA ILE A 40 -4.80 1.82 10.25
C ILE A 40 -5.42 3.09 10.84
N ARG A 41 -6.49 2.93 11.61
CA ARG A 41 -7.23 3.97 12.33
C ARG A 41 -7.67 3.41 13.68
N ALA A 42 -8.01 4.26 14.63
CA ALA A 42 -8.55 3.81 15.91
C ALA A 42 -9.79 2.92 15.67
N GLY A 43 -9.73 1.66 16.10
CA GLY A 43 -10.79 0.66 15.89
C GLY A 43 -10.61 -0.24 14.66
N ASP A 44 -9.76 0.13 13.69
CA ASP A 44 -9.55 -0.61 12.44
C ASP A 44 -8.30 -1.52 12.52
N ALA A 45 -8.41 -2.60 13.28
CA ALA A 45 -7.37 -3.61 13.44
C ALA A 45 -7.50 -4.73 12.39
N PHE A 46 -6.46 -4.99 11.61
CA PHE A 46 -6.48 -6.00 10.55
C PHE A 46 -5.45 -7.10 10.75
N CYS A 47 -5.82 -8.34 10.44
CA CYS A 47 -4.86 -9.42 10.25
C CYS A 47 -4.08 -9.21 8.94
N ARG A 48 -2.95 -9.91 8.79
CA ARG A 48 -2.06 -9.77 7.62
C ARG A 48 -2.78 -9.97 6.29
N VAL A 49 -3.65 -10.98 6.21
CA VAL A 49 -4.36 -11.34 4.97
C VAL A 49 -5.40 -10.28 4.62
N CYS A 50 -6.25 -9.93 5.58
CA CYS A 50 -7.29 -8.92 5.37
C CYS A 50 -6.72 -7.54 5.06
N PHE A 51 -5.60 -7.17 5.69
CA PHE A 51 -4.90 -5.92 5.40
C PHE A 51 -4.35 -5.90 3.97
N LYS A 52 -3.67 -6.96 3.52
CA LYS A 52 -3.14 -7.04 2.14
C LYS A 52 -4.25 -6.87 1.10
N ALA A 53 -5.36 -7.58 1.27
CA ALA A 53 -6.51 -7.46 0.38
C ALA A 53 -7.11 -6.04 0.39
N PHE A 54 -7.25 -5.43 1.57
CA PHE A 54 -7.71 -4.05 1.72
C PHE A 54 -6.76 -3.05 1.03
N TYR A 55 -5.45 -3.25 1.19
CA TYR A 55 -4.42 -2.39 0.65
C TYR A 55 -4.40 -2.40 -0.89
N VAL A 56 -4.41 -3.60 -1.50
CA VAL A 56 -4.52 -3.77 -2.96
C VAL A 56 -5.81 -3.15 -3.49
N HIS A 57 -6.92 -3.33 -2.78
CA HIS A 57 -8.21 -2.75 -3.16
C HIS A 57 -8.16 -1.21 -3.18
N LYS A 58 -7.63 -0.60 -2.11
CA LYS A 58 -7.42 0.85 -2.02
C LYS A 58 -6.54 1.35 -3.18
N PHE A 59 -5.43 0.67 -3.46
CA PHE A 59 -4.53 1.03 -4.55
C PHE A 59 -5.23 1.00 -5.92
N ARG A 60 -5.95 -0.08 -6.24
CA ARG A 60 -6.73 -0.20 -7.49
C ARG A 60 -7.78 0.91 -7.62
N ALA A 61 -8.50 1.19 -6.54
CA ALA A 61 -9.49 2.28 -6.53
C ALA A 61 -8.86 3.65 -6.77
N MET A 62 -7.66 3.90 -6.23
CA MET A 62 -6.91 5.13 -6.47
C MET A 62 -6.46 5.25 -7.94
N LEU A 63 -5.94 4.18 -8.53
CA LEU A 63 -5.54 4.16 -9.94
C LEU A 63 -6.72 4.46 -10.86
N GLY A 64 -7.87 3.81 -10.64
CA GLY A 64 -9.07 4.02 -11.46
C GLY A 64 -9.66 5.42 -11.33
N LYS A 65 -9.65 6.01 -10.11
CA LYS A 65 -10.17 7.36 -9.87
C LYS A 65 -9.30 8.45 -10.49
N ASN A 66 -7.98 8.34 -10.33
CA ASN A 66 -7.06 9.36 -10.81
C ASN A 66 -6.64 9.14 -12.28
N ARG A 67 -7.01 8.02 -12.89
CA ARG A 67 -6.66 7.65 -14.28
C ARG A 67 -5.15 7.74 -14.56
N VAL A 68 -4.34 7.33 -13.59
CA VAL A 68 -2.87 7.46 -13.64
C VAL A 68 -2.23 6.32 -14.44
N ILE A 69 -2.85 5.14 -14.43
CA ILE A 69 -2.35 3.94 -15.12
C ILE A 69 -3.53 3.27 -15.82
N PHE A 70 -3.43 3.05 -17.12
CA PHE A 70 -4.42 2.32 -17.88
C PHE A 70 -4.07 0.82 -18.01
N PRO A 71 -5.07 -0.07 -18.08
CA PRO A 71 -4.83 -1.47 -18.39
C PRO A 71 -4.09 -1.62 -19.73
N GLY A 72 -3.02 -2.43 -19.74
CA GLY A 72 -2.19 -2.67 -20.94
C GLY A 72 -1.11 -1.62 -21.19
N GLU A 73 -1.06 -0.54 -20.39
CA GLU A 73 -0.02 0.47 -20.48
C GLU A 73 1.30 -0.01 -19.86
N LYS A 74 2.42 0.33 -20.49
CA LYS A 74 3.75 0.09 -19.92
C LYS A 74 4.12 1.26 -19.02
N VAL A 75 4.26 0.99 -17.72
CA VAL A 75 4.58 2.01 -16.72
C VAL A 75 6.02 1.86 -16.22
N LEU A 76 6.75 2.97 -16.14
CA LEU A 76 8.06 3.02 -15.51
C LEU A 76 7.91 3.48 -14.06
N LEU A 77 8.45 2.70 -13.12
CA LEU A 77 8.46 3.03 -11.70
C LEU A 77 9.89 3.39 -11.26
N SER A 78 10.06 4.55 -10.64
CA SER A 78 11.31 4.89 -9.98
C SER A 78 11.44 4.14 -8.65
N TRP A 79 12.55 3.42 -8.48
CA TRP A 79 12.81 2.64 -7.27
C TRP A 79 14.05 3.17 -6.54
N SER A 80 13.81 3.68 -5.34
CA SER A 80 14.85 4.25 -4.48
C SER A 80 15.43 3.27 -3.46
N GLY A 81 14.93 2.03 -3.40
CA GLY A 81 15.29 1.05 -2.35
C GLY A 81 14.61 1.28 -0.99
N GLY A 82 13.88 2.39 -0.82
CA GLY A 82 13.14 2.66 0.42
C GLY A 82 11.86 1.82 0.57
N PRO A 83 11.27 1.77 1.77
CA PRO A 83 10.05 0.99 2.04
C PRO A 83 8.86 1.45 1.20
N SER A 84 8.74 2.76 0.95
CA SER A 84 7.65 3.33 0.15
C SER A 84 7.72 2.89 -1.31
N SER A 85 8.85 3.13 -1.98
CA SER A 85 9.04 2.77 -3.39
C SER A 85 9.00 1.25 -3.60
N SER A 86 9.56 0.48 -2.67
CA SER A 86 9.47 -1.00 -2.71
C SER A 86 8.03 -1.49 -2.56
N SER A 87 7.23 -0.87 -1.68
CA SER A 87 5.81 -1.20 -1.55
C SER A 87 5.01 -0.86 -2.81
N MET A 88 5.37 0.23 -3.50
CA MET A 88 4.71 0.69 -4.73
C MET A 88 4.97 -0.28 -5.89
N VAL A 89 6.22 -0.71 -6.06
CA VAL A 89 6.59 -1.74 -7.06
C VAL A 89 5.79 -3.02 -6.82
N TRP A 90 5.71 -3.49 -5.58
CA TRP A 90 4.93 -4.69 -5.24
C TRP A 90 3.43 -4.55 -5.56
N GLN A 91 2.83 -3.40 -5.29
CA GLN A 91 1.41 -3.17 -5.59
C GLN A 91 1.12 -3.16 -7.09
N VAL A 92 1.97 -2.51 -7.88
CA VAL A 92 1.81 -2.47 -9.34
C VAL A 92 1.98 -3.86 -9.93
N LEU A 93 2.97 -4.62 -9.45
CA LEU A 93 3.18 -6.01 -9.87
C LEU A 93 1.98 -6.90 -9.51
N GLU A 94 1.46 -6.84 -8.29
CA GLU A 94 0.27 -7.63 -7.92
C GLU A 94 -0.96 -7.24 -8.72
N VAL A 95 -1.18 -5.95 -8.99
CA VAL A 95 -2.32 -5.51 -9.83
C VAL A 95 -2.16 -5.99 -11.26
N HIS A 96 -0.95 -5.91 -11.83
CA HIS A 96 -0.69 -6.40 -13.18
C HIS A 96 -0.87 -7.92 -13.28
N LEU A 97 -0.41 -8.67 -12.26
CA LEU A 97 -0.56 -10.12 -12.19
C LEU A 97 -2.03 -10.53 -12.02
N HIS A 98 -2.80 -9.84 -11.17
CA HIS A 98 -4.24 -10.08 -11.05
C HIS A 98 -4.99 -9.73 -12.33
N HIS A 99 -4.58 -8.71 -13.08
CA HIS A 99 -5.15 -8.40 -14.39
C HIS A 99 -4.87 -9.51 -15.42
N LEU A 100 -3.68 -10.10 -15.39
CA LEU A 100 -3.31 -11.23 -16.24
C LEU A 100 -4.02 -12.54 -15.84
N LEU A 101 -4.32 -12.73 -14.55
CA LEU A 101 -4.89 -13.98 -14.02
C LEU A 101 -6.41 -13.96 -13.79
N GLY A 102 -7.09 -12.80 -13.84
CA GLY A 102 -8.52 -12.74 -13.57
C GLY A 102 -9.12 -11.37 -13.88
N GLY A 103 -9.86 -11.31 -14.99
CA GLY A 103 -10.61 -10.14 -15.43
C GLY A 103 -11.44 -9.50 -14.31
N LEU A 104 -11.44 -8.17 -14.30
CA LEU A 104 -12.26 -7.25 -13.53
C LEU A 104 -13.48 -7.89 -12.83
N SER A 105 -13.33 -8.26 -11.55
CA SER A 105 -14.48 -8.32 -10.65
C SER A 105 -14.89 -6.87 -10.36
N GLN A 106 -15.93 -6.43 -11.09
CA GLN A 106 -16.62 -5.16 -10.91
C GLN A 106 -17.46 -5.19 -9.63
N ASP A 107 -16.84 -5.13 -8.45
CA ASP A 107 -17.61 -4.98 -7.21
C ASP A 107 -16.88 -4.06 -6.23
N SER A 108 -17.15 -2.75 -6.36
CA SER A 108 -17.08 -1.80 -5.24
C SER A 108 -17.82 -0.50 -5.55
N ALA A 109 -18.95 -0.60 -6.25
CA ALA A 109 -19.96 0.44 -6.30
C ALA A 109 -21.16 -0.02 -5.47
N LYS A 110 -21.05 0.08 -4.13
CA LYS A 110 -22.23 0.18 -3.26
C LYS A 110 -21.88 0.69 -1.85
N ARG A 111 -22.41 1.90 -1.59
CA ARG A 111 -22.61 2.63 -0.34
C ARG A 111 -21.40 3.31 0.29
#